data_AF-A0A968LWB8-F1
#
_entry.id   AF-A0A968LWB8-F1
#
_cell.length_a   1.000
_cell.length_b   1.000
_cell.length_c   1.000
_cell.angle_alpha   90.00
_cell.angle_beta   90.00
_cell.angle_gamma   90.00
#
_symmetry.space_group_name_H-M   'P 1'
#
loop_
_entity.id
_entity.type
_entity.pdbx_description
1 polymer ?
#
loop_
_entity_poly.entity_id
_entity_poly.type
_entity_poly.pdbx_seq_one_letter_code
_entity_poly.pdbx_strand_id
1 'polypeptide(L)'
;MGNGDRSWQRLQDQPILDQADSLADAGDLPGAIRAAQGVSSGSSLYDNAQAKVQSWQNRQQAEQNLQAARDAANGGTPDALSQAIRLAEGVPSASSLRSEANQAIGQWSQQILQAAVSQAEIDIAGAIATAEKIPPRTEAYAAAQLQIQAWKKAILRP
;
A
#
# COMPACT_ATOMS: atom_id res chain seq x y z
N MET A 1 -31.80 40.10 -8.62
CA MET A 1 -32.28 39.00 -9.50
C MET A 1 -31.04 38.30 -10.04
N GLY A 2 -30.83 37.02 -9.73
CA GLY A 2 -29.59 36.32 -10.12
C GLY A 2 -29.58 34.86 -9.68
N ASN A 3 -30.63 34.12 -10.04
CA ASN A 3 -30.77 32.69 -9.74
C ASN A 3 -31.22 31.95 -11.02
N GLY A 4 -30.46 32.10 -12.12
CA GLY A 4 -30.73 31.45 -13.41
C GLY A 4 -29.59 30.56 -13.91
N ASP A 5 -28.32 30.90 -13.63
CA ASP A 5 -27.17 30.19 -14.23
C ASP A 5 -26.86 28.83 -13.59
N ARG A 6 -27.11 28.67 -12.28
CA ARG A 6 -26.69 27.45 -11.55
C ARG A 6 -27.47 26.19 -11.95
N SER A 7 -28.66 26.34 -12.54
CA SER A 7 -29.47 25.20 -12.99
C SER A 7 -29.02 24.64 -14.34
N TRP A 8 -28.47 25.48 -15.23
CA TRP A 8 -28.00 25.05 -16.55
C TRP A 8 -26.66 24.31 -16.48
N GLN A 9 -25.77 24.73 -15.58
CA GLN A 9 -24.46 24.10 -15.36
C GLN A 9 -24.59 22.68 -14.80
N ARG A 10 -25.56 22.44 -13.89
CA ARG A 10 -25.82 21.08 -13.36
C ARG A 10 -26.26 20.10 -14.44
N LEU A 11 -27.09 20.52 -15.39
CA LEU A 11 -27.55 19.67 -16.49
C LEU A 11 -26.41 19.24 -17.43
N GLN A 12 -25.32 20.01 -17.48
CA GLN A 12 -24.19 19.77 -18.36
C GLN A 12 -23.06 18.96 -17.68
N ASP A 13 -22.83 19.18 -16.39
CA ASP A 13 -21.78 18.49 -15.63
C ASP A 13 -22.23 17.18 -14.97
N GLN A 14 -23.54 16.99 -14.72
CA GLN A 14 -24.07 15.73 -14.20
C GLN A 14 -23.68 14.50 -15.05
N PRO A 15 -23.82 14.50 -16.40
CA PRO A 15 -23.41 13.35 -17.21
C PRO A 15 -21.89 13.07 -17.17
N ILE A 16 -21.06 14.09 -16.91
CA ILE A 16 -19.60 13.90 -16.76
C ILE A 16 -19.32 13.09 -15.49
N LEU A 17 -20.00 13.42 -14.39
CA LEU A 17 -19.83 12.74 -13.12
C LEU A 17 -20.42 11.32 -13.16
N ASP A 18 -21.57 11.13 -13.80
CA ASP A 18 -22.19 9.82 -14.00
C ASP A 18 -21.31 8.90 -14.87
N GLN A 19 -20.67 9.47 -15.90
CA GLN A 19 -19.67 8.76 -16.70
C GLN A 19 -18.44 8.39 -15.87
N ALA A 20 -17.93 9.32 -15.04
CA ALA A 20 -16.79 9.06 -14.17
C ALA A 20 -17.07 7.90 -13.20
N ASP A 21 -18.27 7.88 -12.61
CA ASP A 21 -18.71 6.81 -11.72
C ASP A 21 -18.81 5.46 -12.46
N SER A 22 -19.40 5.45 -13.65
CA SER A 22 -19.50 4.24 -14.48
C SER A 22 -18.11 3.66 -14.84
N LEU A 23 -17.13 4.53 -15.12
CA LEU A 23 -15.75 4.12 -15.38
C LEU A 23 -15.10 3.52 -14.13
N ALA A 24 -15.31 4.14 -12.96
CA ALA A 24 -14.75 3.66 -11.70
C ALA A 24 -15.34 2.30 -11.30
N ASP A 25 -16.64 2.10 -11.52
CA ASP A 25 -17.35 0.85 -11.25
C ASP A 25 -16.91 -0.27 -12.20
N ALA A 26 -16.56 0.08 -13.45
CA ALA A 26 -15.93 -0.83 -14.41
C ALA A 26 -14.44 -1.13 -14.10
N GLY A 27 -13.85 -0.47 -13.10
CA GLY A 27 -12.45 -0.62 -12.72
C GLY A 27 -11.46 0.31 -13.45
N ASP A 28 -11.93 1.14 -14.38
CA ASP A 28 -11.10 2.14 -15.07
C ASP A 28 -10.97 3.42 -14.21
N LEU A 29 -10.21 3.30 -13.11
CA LEU A 29 -9.88 4.44 -12.26
C LEU A 29 -9.17 5.58 -13.01
N PRO A 30 -8.19 5.33 -13.91
CA PRO A 30 -7.59 6.39 -14.73
C PRO A 30 -8.62 7.17 -15.56
N GLY A 31 -9.56 6.47 -16.20
CA GLY A 31 -10.65 7.08 -16.97
C GLY A 31 -11.59 7.88 -16.08
N ALA A 32 -12.01 7.30 -14.94
CA ALA A 32 -12.87 7.95 -13.96
C ALA A 32 -12.29 9.27 -13.44
N ILE A 33 -11.01 9.26 -13.05
CA ILE A 33 -10.29 10.45 -12.60
C ILE A 33 -10.29 11.52 -13.68
N ARG A 34 -9.96 11.16 -14.92
CA ARG A 34 -9.91 12.11 -16.04
C ARG A 34 -11.29 12.71 -16.33
N ALA A 35 -12.34 11.91 -16.28
CA ALA A 35 -13.71 12.37 -16.46
C ALA A 35 -14.13 13.35 -15.36
N ALA A 36 -13.95 12.98 -14.08
CA ALA A 36 -14.33 13.85 -12.95
C ALA A 36 -13.50 15.13 -12.85
N GLN A 37 -12.23 15.12 -13.30
CA GLN A 37 -11.42 16.34 -13.43
C GLN A 37 -11.97 17.34 -14.46
N GLY A 38 -12.82 16.89 -15.39
CA GLY A 38 -13.51 17.73 -16.36
C GLY A 38 -14.66 18.55 -15.80
N VAL A 39 -15.11 18.28 -14.56
CA VAL A 39 -16.15 19.07 -13.89
C VAL A 39 -15.62 20.48 -13.59
N SER A 40 -16.36 21.49 -14.06
CA SER A 40 -15.97 22.89 -13.91
C SER A 40 -15.90 23.33 -12.43
N SER A 41 -14.91 24.14 -12.07
CA SER A 41 -14.78 24.72 -10.72
C SER A 41 -15.91 25.66 -10.31
N GLY A 42 -16.71 26.15 -11.28
CA GLY A 42 -17.94 26.91 -11.01
C GLY A 42 -19.16 26.03 -10.74
N SER A 43 -19.05 24.72 -10.91
CA SER A 43 -20.15 23.76 -10.75
C SER A 43 -20.45 23.49 -9.29
N SER A 44 -21.73 23.31 -8.94
CA SER A 44 -22.10 22.81 -7.62
C SER A 44 -21.67 21.35 -7.38
N LEU A 45 -21.27 20.63 -8.44
CA LEU A 45 -20.78 19.26 -8.37
C LEU A 45 -19.27 19.17 -8.16
N TYR A 46 -18.54 20.28 -8.25
CA TYR A 46 -17.09 20.30 -8.23
C TYR A 46 -16.50 19.65 -6.98
N ASP A 47 -16.99 20.02 -5.79
CA ASP A 47 -16.47 19.48 -4.52
C ASP A 47 -16.66 17.96 -4.44
N ASN A 48 -17.79 17.46 -4.95
CA ASN A 48 -18.06 16.02 -5.02
C ASN A 48 -17.12 15.32 -6.01
N ALA A 49 -16.90 15.91 -7.19
CA ALA A 49 -16.00 15.40 -8.21
C ALA A 49 -14.55 15.33 -7.69
N GLN A 50 -14.06 16.37 -7.01
CA GLN A 50 -12.71 16.39 -6.42
C GLN A 50 -12.55 15.36 -5.29
N ALA A 51 -13.57 15.18 -4.45
CA ALA A 51 -13.56 14.14 -3.43
C ALA A 51 -13.47 12.73 -4.03
N LYS A 52 -14.20 12.47 -5.12
CA LYS A 52 -14.14 11.21 -5.88
C LYS A 52 -12.76 11.02 -6.52
N VAL A 53 -12.21 12.04 -7.17
CA VAL A 53 -10.85 12.02 -7.74
C VAL A 53 -9.83 11.62 -6.68
N GLN A 54 -9.85 12.25 -5.51
CA GLN A 54 -8.93 11.92 -4.41
C GLN A 54 -9.10 10.47 -3.95
N SER A 55 -10.34 9.99 -3.82
CA SER A 55 -10.64 8.61 -3.44
C SER A 55 -10.10 7.60 -4.46
N TRP A 56 -10.31 7.84 -5.75
CA TRP A 56 -9.83 6.96 -6.82
C TRP A 56 -8.31 6.99 -6.96
N GLN A 57 -7.67 8.15 -6.79
CA GLN A 57 -6.21 8.25 -6.73
C GLN A 57 -5.65 7.43 -5.57
N ASN A 58 -6.28 7.50 -4.39
CA ASN A 58 -5.87 6.68 -3.25
C ASN A 58 -6.04 5.18 -3.52
N ARG A 59 -7.13 4.76 -4.18
CA ARG A 59 -7.33 3.36 -4.60
C ARG A 59 -6.26 2.92 -5.59
N GLN A 60 -6.02 3.71 -6.63
CA GLN A 60 -5.00 3.44 -7.64
C GLN A 60 -3.60 3.31 -7.00
N GLN A 61 -3.22 4.23 -6.11
CA GLN A 61 -1.94 4.17 -5.43
C GLN A 61 -1.84 2.92 -4.54
N ALA A 62 -2.92 2.55 -3.85
CA ALA A 62 -2.97 1.33 -3.04
C ALA A 62 -2.77 0.07 -3.89
N GLU A 63 -3.44 -0.01 -5.05
CA GLU A 63 -3.30 -1.11 -6.02
C GLU A 63 -1.87 -1.21 -6.54
N GLN A 64 -1.28 -0.08 -6.96
CA GLN A 64 0.11 -0.01 -7.43
C GLN A 64 1.11 -0.42 -6.34
N ASN A 65 0.94 0.09 -5.11
CA ASN A 65 1.82 -0.25 -3.99
C ASN A 65 1.79 -1.75 -3.69
N LEU A 66 0.60 -2.34 -3.65
CA LEU A 66 0.46 -3.77 -3.37
C LEU A 66 0.99 -4.64 -4.51
N GLN A 67 0.79 -4.22 -5.77
CA GLN A 67 1.35 -4.93 -6.92
C GLN A 67 2.88 -4.87 -6.92
N ALA A 68 3.46 -3.68 -6.74
CA ALA A 68 4.91 -3.53 -6.65
C ALA A 68 5.49 -4.33 -5.47
N ALA A 69 4.76 -4.42 -4.36
CA ALA A 69 5.14 -5.24 -3.23
C ALA A 69 5.22 -6.73 -3.61
N ARG A 70 4.21 -7.25 -4.30
CA ARG A 70 4.19 -8.63 -4.81
C ARG A 70 5.34 -8.89 -5.78
N ASP A 71 5.60 -7.96 -6.69
CA ASP A 71 6.67 -8.08 -7.67
C ASP A 71 8.05 -8.10 -7.00
N ALA A 72 8.26 -7.24 -5.99
CA ALA A 72 9.49 -7.25 -5.20
C ALA A 72 9.67 -8.58 -4.45
N ALA A 73 8.59 -9.15 -3.89
CA ALA A 73 8.67 -10.40 -3.13
C ALA A 73 9.10 -11.61 -3.98
N ASN A 74 8.89 -11.58 -5.31
CA ASN A 74 9.29 -12.67 -6.21
C ASN A 74 10.80 -12.97 -6.15
N GLY A 75 11.63 -12.01 -5.74
CA GLY A 75 13.06 -12.23 -5.55
C GLY A 75 13.41 -13.19 -4.40
N GLY A 76 12.51 -13.39 -3.43
CA GLY A 76 12.67 -14.33 -2.32
C GLY A 76 13.84 -14.06 -1.36
N THR A 77 14.70 -13.08 -1.64
CA THR A 77 15.81 -12.69 -0.75
C THR A 77 15.29 -11.82 0.40
N PRO A 78 15.96 -11.81 1.56
CA PRO A 78 15.53 -10.96 2.67
C PRO A 78 15.45 -9.47 2.34
N ASP A 79 16.31 -8.98 1.45
CA ASP A 79 16.27 -7.61 0.97
C ASP A 79 15.04 -7.33 0.10
N ALA A 80 14.75 -8.23 -0.82
CA ALA A 80 13.59 -8.13 -1.71
C ALA A 80 12.28 -8.22 -0.91
N LEU A 81 12.21 -9.11 0.07
CA LEU A 81 11.09 -9.23 1.00
C LEU A 81 10.95 -7.99 1.90
N SER A 82 12.06 -7.42 2.38
CA SER A 82 12.02 -6.17 3.15
C SER A 82 11.50 -5.00 2.30
N GLN A 83 11.88 -4.93 1.02
CA GLN A 83 11.33 -3.95 0.08
C GLN A 83 9.84 -4.19 -0.18
N ALA A 84 9.43 -5.44 -0.38
CA ALA A 84 8.03 -5.82 -0.56
C ALA A 84 7.18 -5.36 0.64
N ILE A 85 7.66 -5.60 1.86
CA ILE A 85 7.00 -5.15 3.08
C ILE A 85 6.82 -3.63 3.10
N ARG A 86 7.86 -2.85 2.81
CA ARG A 86 7.76 -1.37 2.79
C ARG A 86 6.71 -0.88 1.79
N LEU A 87 6.62 -1.50 0.61
CA LEU A 87 5.62 -1.17 -0.40
C LEU A 87 4.21 -1.51 0.07
N ALA A 88 4.01 -2.68 0.67
CA ALA A 88 2.72 -3.08 1.25
C ALA A 88 2.32 -2.21 2.46
N GLU A 89 3.28 -1.74 3.27
CA GLU A 89 3.00 -0.80 4.37
C GLU A 89 2.46 0.54 3.86
N GLY A 90 2.85 0.93 2.64
CA GLY A 90 2.34 2.10 1.92
C GLY A 90 0.89 1.97 1.44
N VAL A 91 0.23 0.81 1.60
CA VAL A 91 -1.19 0.66 1.35
C VAL A 91 -1.97 1.33 2.50
N PRO A 92 -2.78 2.37 2.24
CA PRO A 92 -3.49 3.10 3.30
C PRO A 92 -4.38 2.20 4.15
N SER A 93 -4.52 2.51 5.44
CA SER A 93 -5.33 1.72 6.37
C SER A 93 -6.82 1.66 6.00
N ALA A 94 -7.33 2.72 5.35
CA ALA A 94 -8.71 2.79 4.87
C ALA A 94 -8.93 2.09 3.53
N SER A 95 -7.88 1.59 2.87
CA SER A 95 -8.02 0.87 1.58
C SER A 95 -8.62 -0.51 1.80
N SER A 96 -9.46 -0.97 0.87
CA SER A 96 -9.95 -2.36 0.84
C SER A 96 -8.81 -3.38 0.73
N LEU A 97 -7.69 -2.99 0.14
CA LEU A 97 -6.49 -3.81 -0.02
C LEU A 97 -5.65 -3.92 1.25
N ARG A 98 -5.99 -3.19 2.32
CA ARG A 98 -5.16 -3.17 3.54
C ARG A 98 -5.08 -4.54 4.21
N SER A 99 -6.17 -5.30 4.21
CA SER A 99 -6.18 -6.65 4.79
C SER A 99 -5.18 -7.56 4.07
N GLU A 100 -5.18 -7.54 2.74
CA GLU A 100 -4.25 -8.32 1.92
C GLU A 100 -2.80 -7.86 2.13
N ALA A 101 -2.56 -6.55 2.16
CA ALA A 101 -1.25 -5.99 2.46
C ALA A 101 -0.72 -6.45 3.82
N ASN A 102 -1.54 -6.44 4.87
CA ASN A 102 -1.16 -6.90 6.21
C ASN A 102 -0.82 -8.40 6.21
N GLN A 103 -1.58 -9.22 5.49
CA GLN A 103 -1.29 -10.65 5.36
C GLN A 103 0.06 -10.88 4.67
N ALA A 104 0.31 -10.19 3.56
CA ALA A 104 1.57 -10.26 2.82
C ALA A 104 2.76 -9.80 3.69
N ILE A 105 2.62 -8.69 4.42
CA ILE A 105 3.62 -8.19 5.37
C ILE A 105 3.97 -9.27 6.40
N GLY A 106 2.97 -9.93 6.99
CA GLY A 106 3.18 -11.01 7.95
C GLY A 106 3.95 -12.19 7.34
N GLN A 107 3.53 -12.64 6.16
CA GLN A 107 4.17 -13.76 5.46
C GLN A 107 5.63 -13.48 5.10
N TRP A 108 5.92 -12.32 4.49
CA TRP A 108 7.29 -11.95 4.12
C TRP A 108 8.18 -11.74 5.35
N SER A 109 7.62 -11.21 6.44
CA SER A 109 8.35 -11.07 7.70
C SER A 109 8.74 -12.42 8.30
N GLN A 110 7.86 -13.42 8.19
CA GLN A 110 8.17 -14.79 8.59
C GLN A 110 9.25 -15.42 7.69
N GLN A 111 9.23 -15.17 6.38
CA GLN A 111 10.26 -15.65 5.45
C GLN A 111 11.64 -15.02 5.74
N ILE A 112 11.69 -13.72 6.03
CA ILE A 112 12.92 -13.05 6.46
C ILE A 112 13.46 -13.68 7.75
N LEU A 113 12.58 -13.98 8.71
CA LEU A 113 12.98 -14.63 9.96
C LEU A 113 13.58 -16.02 9.70
N GLN A 114 12.94 -16.83 8.87
CA GLN A 114 13.43 -18.16 8.51
C GLN A 114 14.79 -18.07 7.83
N ALA A 115 14.97 -17.15 6.88
CA ALA A 115 16.25 -16.91 6.22
C ALA A 115 17.33 -16.49 7.23
N ALA A 116 17.01 -15.59 8.17
CA ALA A 116 17.93 -15.20 9.23
C ALA A 116 18.34 -16.38 10.11
N VAL A 117 17.39 -17.23 10.49
CA VAL A 117 17.66 -18.43 11.31
C VAL A 117 18.59 -19.39 10.58
N SER A 118 18.34 -19.68 9.30
CA SER A 118 19.24 -20.53 8.50
C SER A 118 20.63 -19.90 8.31
N GLN A 119 20.70 -18.58 8.14
CA GLN A 119 21.97 -17.86 8.01
C GLN A 119 22.81 -17.95 9.30
N ALA A 120 22.18 -18.03 10.47
CA ALA A 120 22.87 -18.02 11.76
C ALA A 120 23.76 -19.27 11.98
N GLU A 121 23.56 -20.35 11.23
CA GLU A 121 24.40 -21.54 11.28
C GLU A 121 25.84 -21.27 10.79
N ILE A 122 25.99 -20.30 9.89
CA ILE A 122 27.26 -19.99 9.22
C ILE A 122 27.74 -18.58 9.57
N ASP A 123 26.81 -17.62 9.64
CA ASP A 123 27.09 -16.21 9.88
C ASP A 123 26.04 -15.59 10.82
N ILE A 124 26.35 -15.64 12.12
CA ILE A 124 25.50 -15.06 13.16
C ILE A 124 25.37 -13.53 13.00
N ALA A 125 26.43 -12.84 12.56
CA ALA A 125 26.40 -11.39 12.41
C ALA A 125 25.46 -10.98 11.26
N GLY A 126 25.56 -11.66 10.11
CA GLY A 126 24.65 -11.47 8.99
C GLY A 126 23.21 -11.88 9.31
N ALA A 127 23.01 -12.95 10.09
CA ALA A 127 21.68 -13.35 10.54
C ALA A 127 20.98 -12.28 11.39
N ILE A 128 21.72 -11.62 12.30
CA ILE A 128 21.21 -10.47 13.06
C ILE A 128 20.77 -9.36 12.12
N ALA A 129 21.63 -8.98 11.15
CA ALA A 129 21.31 -7.93 10.19
C ALA A 129 20.08 -8.27 9.32
N THR A 130 19.91 -9.54 8.98
CA THR A 130 18.74 -10.04 8.26
C THR A 130 17.47 -9.96 9.11
N ALA A 131 17.53 -10.43 10.36
CA ALA A 131 16.39 -10.39 11.29
C ALA A 131 15.99 -8.95 11.67
N GLU A 132 16.92 -8.00 11.69
CA GLU A 132 16.65 -6.58 11.97
C GLU A 132 15.82 -5.91 10.84
N LYS A 133 15.70 -6.52 9.66
CA LYS A 133 14.83 -6.04 8.57
C LYS A 133 13.34 -6.28 8.83
N ILE A 134 13.00 -7.08 9.84
CA ILE A 134 11.62 -7.43 10.16
C ILE A 134 10.94 -6.24 10.86
N PRO A 135 9.76 -5.78 10.39
CA PRO A 135 9.12 -4.59 10.95
C PRO A 135 8.47 -4.86 12.32
N PRO A 136 8.46 -3.87 13.23
CA PRO A 136 7.97 -4.02 14.61
C PRO A 136 6.48 -4.35 14.75
N ARG A 137 5.68 -4.15 13.70
CA ARG A 137 4.22 -4.37 13.73
C ARG A 137 3.81 -5.78 13.28
N THR A 138 4.76 -6.72 13.24
CA THR A 138 4.53 -8.08 12.75
C THR A 138 4.73 -9.09 13.86
N GLU A 139 4.03 -10.22 13.80
CA GLU A 139 4.22 -11.31 14.77
C GLU A 139 5.66 -11.85 14.72
N ALA A 140 6.26 -11.86 13.52
CA ALA A 140 7.64 -12.29 13.31
C ALA A 140 8.65 -11.39 14.04
N TYR A 141 8.34 -10.12 14.33
CA TYR A 141 9.25 -9.23 15.03
C TYR A 141 9.58 -9.70 16.44
N ALA A 142 8.58 -10.12 17.21
CA ALA A 142 8.80 -10.60 18.57
C ALA A 142 9.75 -11.82 18.56
N ALA A 143 9.53 -12.75 17.64
CA ALA A 143 10.41 -13.90 17.45
C ALA A 143 11.81 -13.49 16.97
N ALA A 144 11.91 -12.54 16.03
CA ALA A 144 13.18 -12.01 15.54
C ALA A 144 14.01 -11.38 16.66
N GLN A 145 13.40 -10.56 17.52
CA GLN A 145 14.08 -9.93 18.64
C GLN A 145 14.64 -10.97 19.62
N LEU A 146 13.90 -12.04 19.91
CA LEU A 146 14.39 -13.13 20.76
C LEU A 146 15.63 -13.81 20.15
N GLN A 147 15.59 -14.11 18.85
CA GLN A 147 16.73 -14.70 18.13
C GLN A 147 17.94 -13.77 18.15
N ILE A 148 17.76 -12.49 17.81
CA ILE A 148 18.80 -11.46 17.83
C ILE A 148 19.47 -11.39 19.22
N GLN A 149 18.69 -11.43 20.30
CA GLN A 149 19.23 -11.40 21.65
C GLN A 149 20.03 -12.67 21.99
N ALA A 150 19.57 -13.84 21.56
CA ALA A 150 20.30 -15.09 21.75
C ALA A 150 21.63 -15.10 20.98
N TRP A 151 21.61 -14.68 19.72
CA TRP A 151 22.77 -14.56 18.84
C TRP A 151 23.79 -13.55 19.35
N LYS A 152 23.35 -12.37 19.80
CA LYS A 152 24.22 -11.37 20.43
C LYS A 152 24.94 -11.96 21.65
N LYS A 153 24.25 -12.73 22.48
CA LYS A 153 24.88 -13.41 23.65
C LYS A 153 25.87 -14.50 23.24
N ALA A 154 25.60 -15.23 22.15
CA ALA A 154 26.48 -16.29 21.68
C ALA A 154 27.83 -15.73 21.19
N ILE A 155 27.83 -14.60 20.48
CA ILE A 155 29.05 -13.93 20.00
C ILE A 155 29.85 -13.30 21.16
N LEU A 156 29.16 -12.84 22.22
CA LEU A 156 29.79 -12.19 23.38
C LEU A 156 30.40 -13.17 24.40
N ARG A 157 30.26 -14.48 24.19
CA ARG A 157 30.84 -15.51 25.07
C ARG A 157 32.08 -16.08 24.38
N PRO A 158 33.29 -15.56 24.70
CA PRO A 158 34.55 -16.07 24.16
C PRO A 158 34.89 -17.47 24.66
#